data_AF-A0A2P4SAX4-F1
#
_entry.id   AF-A0A2P4SAX4-F1
#
_cell.length_a   1.000
_cell.length_b   1.000
_cell.length_c   1.000
_cell.angle_alpha   90.00
_cell.angle_beta   90.00
_cell.angle_gamma   90.00
#
_symmetry.space_group_name_H-M   'P 1'
#
loop_
_entity.id
_entity.type
_entity.pdbx_description
1 polymer ?
#
loop_
_entity_poly.entity_id
_entity_poly.type
_entity_poly.pdbx_seq_one_letter_code
_entity_poly.pdbx_strand_id
1 'polypeptide(L)'
;VFDLLNRKTKLRVLEDGKQQVQVVGLQEREVKCVEDVLKLIEIGNSCRTSGQTSANAHSSRSHAVFQIILRRKGKLHGKFSLIDLAGNERGADTSSADRQTRLEGAEINKSLLALK
;
A
#
# COMPACT_ATOMS: atom_id res chain seq x y z
N VAL A 1 3.64 5.92 -4.57
CA VAL A 1 3.98 4.87 -3.58
C VAL A 1 4.58 5.53 -2.36
N PHE A 2 4.16 5.12 -1.16
CA PHE A 2 4.63 5.65 0.11
C PHE A 2 5.09 4.51 1.01
N ASP A 3 6.16 4.72 1.76
CA ASP A 3 6.70 3.74 2.71
C ASP A 3 6.09 3.93 4.10
N LEU A 4 5.30 2.96 4.55
CA LEU A 4 4.63 3.02 5.85
C LEU A 4 5.61 2.73 7.02
N LEU A 5 6.74 2.07 6.77
CA LEU A 5 7.79 1.82 7.76
C LEU A 5 8.80 2.97 7.85
N ASN A 6 8.68 3.95 6.96
CA ASN A 6 9.52 5.14 6.91
C ASN A 6 8.70 6.42 6.84
N ARG A 7 7.75 6.58 7.78
CA ARG A 7 6.97 7.82 7.99
C ARG A 7 6.28 8.38 6.73
N LYS A 8 5.68 7.51 5.91
CA LYS A 8 5.06 7.86 4.62
C LYS A 8 6.02 8.58 3.66
N THR A 9 7.31 8.22 3.66
CA THR A 9 8.25 8.77 2.68
C THR A 9 7.79 8.42 1.27
N LYS A 10 7.72 9.41 0.38
CA LYS A 10 7.34 9.21 -1.02
C LYS A 10 8.47 8.48 -1.77
N LEU A 11 8.15 7.35 -2.38
CA LEU A 11 9.11 6.54 -3.13
C LEU A 11 8.86 6.63 -4.64
N ARG A 12 9.90 6.32 -5.41
CA ARG A 12 9.85 6.23 -6.87
C ARG A 12 9.79 4.77 -7.31
N VAL A 13 8.99 4.51 -8.33
CA VAL A 13 8.92 3.22 -9.00
C VAL A 13 9.69 3.37 -10.30
N LEU A 14 10.75 2.59 -10.48
CA LEU A 14 11.61 2.59 -11.66
C LEU A 14 11.69 1.17 -12.23
N GLU A 15 12.07 1.06 -13.49
CA GLU A 15 12.33 -0.22 -14.16
C GLU A 15 13.83 -0.33 -14.44
N ASP A 16 14.42 -1.49 -14.15
CA ASP A 16 15.84 -1.73 -14.43
C ASP A 16 16.07 -2.24 -15.86
N GLY A 17 17.35 -2.38 -16.25
CA GLY A 17 17.73 -2.87 -17.59
C GLY A 17 17.33 -4.32 -17.88
N LYS A 18 16.74 -5.03 -16.92
CA LYS A 18 16.20 -6.39 -17.06
C LYS A 18 14.67 -6.42 -17.05
N GLN A 19 14.03 -5.26 -17.25
CA GLN A 19 12.58 -5.09 -17.20
C GLN A 19 11.97 -5.47 -15.84
N GLN A 20 12.74 -5.35 -14.76
CA GLN A 20 12.23 -5.57 -13.42
C GLN A 20 11.87 -4.24 -12.77
N VAL A 21 10.61 -4.12 -12.36
CA VAL A 21 10.11 -2.98 -11.63
C VAL A 21 10.64 -3.01 -10.19
N GLN A 22 11.26 -1.91 -9.76
CA GLN A 22 11.84 -1.72 -8.44
C GLN A 22 11.29 -0.45 -7.77
N VAL A 23 11.00 -0.54 -6.48
CA VAL A 23 10.63 0.61 -5.66
C VAL A 23 11.89 1.14 -4.97
N VAL A 24 12.45 2.22 -5.49
CA VAL A 24 13.74 2.75 -5.04
C VAL A 24 13.59 3.43 -3.68
N GLY A 25 14.45 3.04 -2.74
CA GLY A 25 14.50 3.60 -1.38
C GLY A 25 13.52 2.96 -0.39
N LEU A 26 12.85 1.87 -0.76
CA LEU A 26 11.98 1.11 0.13
C LEU A 26 12.79 0.52 1.30
N GLN A 27 12.34 0.73 2.52
CA GLN A 27 12.98 0.16 3.70
C GLN A 27 12.59 -1.31 3.89
N GLU A 28 13.59 -2.18 4.01
CA GLU A 28 13.42 -3.56 4.46
C GLU A 28 13.84 -3.64 5.94
N ARG A 29 13.03 -4.32 6.77
CA ARG A 29 13.35 -4.58 8.17
C ARG A 29 13.57 -6.09 8.34
N GLU A 30 14.74 -6.46 8.87
CA GLU A 30 15.00 -7.84 9.26
C GLU A 30 14.10 -8.22 10.44
N VAL A 31 13.48 -9.40 10.38
CA VAL A 31 12.60 -9.97 11.41
C VAL A 31 13.11 -11.35 11.77
N LYS A 32 13.02 -11.73 13.05
CA LYS A 32 13.55 -13.02 13.55
C LYS A 32 12.49 -13.89 14.18
N CYS A 33 11.32 -13.33 14.50
CA CYS A 33 10.19 -14.05 15.05
C CYS A 33 8.86 -13.47 14.57
N VAL A 34 7.75 -14.11 14.95
CA VAL A 34 6.39 -13.70 14.57
C VAL A 34 6.05 -12.34 15.19
N GLU A 35 6.51 -12.08 16.41
CA GLU A 35 6.22 -10.85 17.15
C GLU A 35 6.84 -9.63 16.46
N ASP A 36 8.01 -9.76 15.84
CA ASP A 36 8.61 -8.68 15.04
C ASP A 36 7.73 -8.31 13.85
N VAL A 37 7.18 -9.32 13.16
CA VAL A 37 6.29 -9.12 12.01
C VAL A 37 5.01 -8.41 12.45
N LEU A 38 4.39 -8.85 13.55
CA LEU A 38 3.16 -8.24 14.07
C LEU A 38 3.37 -6.77 14.44
N LYS A 39 4.49 -6.42 15.08
CA LYS A 39 4.85 -5.02 15.37
C LYS A 39 4.96 -4.17 14.10
N LEU A 40 5.55 -4.69 13.03
CA LEU A 40 5.64 -3.98 11.75
C LEU A 40 4.27 -3.76 11.12
N ILE A 41 3.34 -4.71 11.27
CA ILE A 41 1.96 -4.56 10.81
C ILE A 41 1.25 -3.45 11.60
N GLU A 42 1.41 -3.41 12.93
CA GLU A 42 0.84 -2.34 13.77
C GLU A 42 1.41 -0.95 13.39
N ILE A 43 2.72 -0.84 13.18
CA ILE A 43 3.36 0.39 12.70
C ILE A 43 2.79 0.78 11.33
N GLY A 44 2.70 -0.17 10.40
CA GLY A 44 2.17 0.08 9.07
C GLY A 44 0.71 0.55 9.09
N ASN A 45 -0.14 -0.08 9.89
CA ASN A 45 -1.55 0.25 10.03
C ASN A 45 -1.77 1.61 10.70
N SER A 46 -1.01 1.93 11.76
CA SER A 46 -1.07 3.26 12.40
C SER A 46 -0.59 4.38 11.47
N CYS A 47 0.38 4.07 10.60
CA CYS A 47 0.85 4.98 9.57
C CYS A 47 -0.02 4.96 8.31
N ARG A 48 -1.04 4.11 8.16
CA ARG A 48 -1.81 4.07 6.91
C ARG A 48 -2.74 5.28 6.81
N THR A 49 -2.94 5.81 5.61
CA THR A 49 -3.99 6.82 5.41
C THR A 49 -5.35 6.11 5.41
N SER A 50 -6.08 6.20 6.51
CA SER A 50 -7.50 5.86 6.62
C SER A 50 -8.31 7.16 6.55
N GLY A 51 -9.04 7.35 5.45
CA GLY A 51 -10.00 8.45 5.34
C GLY A 51 -11.32 8.02 5.95
N GLN A 52 -11.77 8.68 7.01
CA GLN A 52 -13.16 8.55 7.46
C GLN A 52 -14.07 9.27 6.46
N THR A 53 -15.04 8.55 5.91
CA THR A 53 -16.15 9.14 5.14
C THR A 53 -17.45 8.86 5.87
N SER A 54 -18.44 9.75 5.69
CA SER A 54 -19.79 9.62 6.27
C SER A 54 -20.50 8.30 5.96
N ALA A 55 -20.10 7.57 4.92
CA ALA A 55 -20.68 6.28 4.54
C ALA A 55 -19.97 5.05 5.15
N ASN A 56 -18.71 5.14 5.57
CA ASN A 56 -17.96 4.00 6.13
C ASN A 56 -16.83 4.50 7.06
N ALA A 57 -16.87 4.08 8.33
CA ALA A 57 -15.88 4.45 9.35
C ALA A 57 -14.46 3.93 9.07
N HIS A 58 -14.29 3.01 8.11
CA HIS A 58 -13.03 2.30 7.86
C HIS A 58 -12.75 2.02 6.37
N SER A 59 -13.17 2.90 5.45
CA SER A 59 -12.78 2.77 4.03
C SER A 59 -11.28 3.02 3.88
N SER A 60 -10.50 1.97 3.59
CA SER A 60 -9.11 2.09 3.18
C SER A 60 -9.04 2.83 1.84
N ARG A 61 -8.71 4.13 1.86
CA ARG A 61 -8.55 4.95 0.63
C ARG A 61 -7.18 4.79 -0.03
N SER A 62 -6.50 3.70 0.26
CA SER A 62 -5.19 3.36 -0.28
C SER A 62 -5.03 1.86 -0.38
N HIS A 63 -4.41 1.40 -1.46
CA HIS A 63 -3.94 0.03 -1.61
C HIS A 63 -2.71 -0.17 -0.72
N ALA A 64 -2.72 -1.19 0.12
CA ALA A 64 -1.57 -1.59 0.92
C ALA A 64 -0.92 -2.85 0.34
N VAL A 65 0.41 -2.88 0.37
CA VAL A 65 1.22 -4.03 -0.04
C VAL A 65 2.18 -4.33 1.10
N PHE A 66 2.05 -5.51 1.70
CA PHE A 66 2.98 -6.01 2.70
C PHE A 66 3.81 -7.14 2.10
N GLN A 67 5.13 -6.99 2.11
CA GLN A 67 6.04 -7.93 1.47
C GLN A 67 6.88 -8.67 2.52
N ILE A 68 6.86 -10.00 2.45
CA ILE A 68 7.77 -10.87 3.17
C ILE A 68 8.83 -11.33 2.16
N ILE A 69 10.08 -10.96 2.42
CA ILE A 69 11.20 -11.22 1.53
C ILE A 69 12.12 -12.25 2.18
N LEU A 70 12.24 -13.41 1.56
CA LEU A 70 13.16 -14.45 1.98
C LEU A 70 14.49 -14.30 1.22
N ARG A 71 15.58 -14.13 1.96
CA ARG A 71 16.94 -14.05 1.40
C ARG A 71 17.78 -15.24 1.87
N ARG A 72 18.51 -15.87 0.96
CA ARG A 72 19.48 -16.93 1.26
C ARG A 72 20.87 -16.48 0.81
N LYS A 73 21.82 -16.41 1.74
CA LYS A 73 23.19 -15.91 1.48
C LYS A 73 23.19 -14.52 0.82
N GLY A 74 22.34 -13.61 1.32
CA GLY A 74 22.20 -12.24 0.80
C GLY A 74 21.42 -12.11 -0.52
N LYS A 75 21.12 -13.21 -1.22
CA LYS A 75 20.36 -13.19 -2.48
C LYS A 75 18.88 -13.40 -2.22
N LEU A 76 18.04 -12.71 -3.00
CA LEU A 76 16.59 -12.91 -3.01
C LEU A 76 16.30 -14.37 -3.37
N HIS A 77 15.59 -15.07 -2.50
CA HIS A 77 15.17 -16.46 -2.71
C HIS A 77 13.67 -16.55 -3.00
N GLY A 78 12.87 -15.74 -2.32
CA GLY A 78 11.43 -15.67 -2.53
C GLY A 78 10.84 -14.37 -2.02
N LYS A 79 9.68 -14.00 -2.55
CA LYS A 79 8.93 -12.83 -2.11
C LYS A 79 7.45 -13.20 -2.07
N PHE A 80 6.83 -13.04 -0.92
CA PHE A 80 5.40 -13.21 -0.73
C PHE A 80 4.78 -11.83 -0.49
N SER A 81 3.78 -11.46 -1.29
CA SER A 81 3.14 -10.15 -1.21
C SER A 81 1.68 -10.31 -0.82
N LEU A 82 1.30 -9.74 0.31
CA LEU A 82 -0.08 -9.60 0.75
C LEU A 82 -0.58 -8.23 0.28
N ILE A 83 -1.69 -8.22 -0.45
CA ILE A 83 -2.23 -7.02 -1.07
C ILE A 83 -3.63 -6.79 -0.49
N ASP A 84 -3.82 -5.63 0.13
CA ASP A 84 -5.11 -5.15 0.60
C ASP A 84 -5.55 -3.95 -0.26
N LEU A 85 -6.52 -4.18 -1.14
CA LEU A 85 -6.98 -3.19 -2.11
C LEU A 85 -8.03 -2.27 -1.48
N ALA A 86 -7.98 -1.00 -1.86
CA ALA A 86 -9.00 -0.02 -1.54
C ALA A 86 -10.37 -0.41 -2.12
N GLY A 87 -11.43 0.11 -1.51
CA GLY A 87 -12.82 -0.11 -1.92
C GLY A 87 -13.11 0.41 -3.32
N ASN A 88 -14.06 -0.24 -4.02
CA ASN A 88 -14.56 0.18 -5.33
C ASN A 88 -15.92 0.89 -5.18
N GLU A 89 -15.99 1.91 -4.32
CA GLU A 89 -17.19 2.74 -4.19
C GLU A 89 -17.51 3.46 -5.51
N ARG A 90 -18.80 3.52 -5.86
CA ARG A 90 -19.22 4.19 -7.09
C ARG A 90 -19.19 5.70 -6.88
N GLY A 91 -18.89 6.46 -7.95
CA GLY A 91 -18.91 7.92 -7.91
C GLY A 91 -20.28 8.51 -7.50
N ALA A 92 -21.36 7.77 -7.74
CA ALA A 92 -22.71 8.14 -7.26
C ALA A 92 -22.79 8.16 -5.72
N ASP A 93 -22.10 7.24 -5.04
CA ASP A 93 -22.10 7.07 -3.59
C ASP A 93 -21.34 8.19 -2.87
N THR A 94 -20.52 8.96 -3.61
CA THR A 94 -19.70 10.07 -3.09
C THR A 94 -20.10 11.43 -3.66
N SER A 95 -21.28 11.53 -4.29
CA SER A 95 -21.77 12.76 -4.92
C SER A 95 -21.89 13.96 -3.96
N SER A 96 -22.19 13.70 -2.69
CA SER A 96 -22.22 14.70 -1.62
C SER A 96 -20.90 14.85 -0.85
N ALA A 97 -19.86 14.09 -1.19
CA ALA A 97 -18.56 14.17 -0.53
C ALA A 97 -17.78 15.41 -0.99
N ASP A 98 -16.82 15.86 -0.19
CA ASP A 98 -15.95 16.98 -0.56
C ASP A 98 -15.10 16.67 -1.82
N ARG A 99 -14.50 17.72 -2.40
CA ARG A 99 -13.69 17.62 -3.62
C ARG A 99 -12.51 16.65 -3.47
N GLN A 100 -11.86 16.61 -2.31
CA GLN A 100 -10.70 15.77 -2.06
C GLN A 100 -11.08 14.29 -2.07
N THR A 101 -12.16 13.95 -1.37
CA THR A 101 -12.72 12.60 -1.30
C THR A 101 -13.14 12.09 -2.68
N ARG A 102 -13.73 12.94 -3.52
CA ARG A 102 -14.10 12.55 -4.90
C ARG A 102 -12.88 12.27 -5.78
N LEU A 103 -11.80 13.06 -5.64
CA LEU A 103 -10.55 12.84 -6.39
C LEU A 103 -9.89 11.52 -5.97
N GLU A 104 -9.86 11.22 -4.67
CA GLU A 104 -9.33 9.95 -4.15
C GLU A 104 -10.12 8.75 -4.69
N GLY A 105 -11.45 8.79 -4.62
CA GLY A 105 -12.31 7.72 -5.16
C GLY A 105 -12.11 7.49 -6.66
N ALA A 106 -11.94 8.57 -7.43
CA ALA A 106 -11.67 8.46 -8.87
C ALA A 106 -10.33 7.76 -9.17
N GLU A 107 -9.26 8.12 -8.45
CA GLU A 107 -7.94 7.48 -8.62
C GLU A 107 -7.94 6.02 -8.16
N ILE A 108 -8.68 5.69 -7.09
CA ILE A 108 -8.88 4.31 -6.65
C ILE A 108 -9.55 3.50 -7.77
N ASN A 109 -10.69 3.97 -8.30
CA ASN A 109 -11.41 3.28 -9.36
C ASN A 109 -10.58 3.13 -10.64
N LYS A 110 -9.80 4.15 -11.00
CA LYS A 110 -8.86 4.10 -12.14
C LYS A 110 -7.80 3.01 -11.94
N SER A 111 -7.20 2.93 -10.75
CA SER A 111 -6.19 1.91 -10.45
C SER A 111 -6.77 0.48 -10.41
N LEU A 112 -7.99 0.30 -9.90
CA LEU A 112 -8.68 -0.98 -9.90
C LEU A 112 -9.12 -1.42 -11.31
N LEU A 113 -9.50 -0.48 -12.17
CA LEU A 113 -9.79 -0.77 -13.58
C LEU A 113 -8.55 -1.24 -14.33
N ALA A 114 -7.39 -0.63 -14.07
CA ALA A 114 -6.12 -1.05 -14.69
C ALA A 114 -5.67 -2.46 -14.26
N LEU A 115 -6.21 -3.00 -13.16
CA LEU A 115 -5.94 -4.35 -12.68
C LEU A 115 -6.85 -5.42 -13.29
N LYS A 116 -8.03 -5.03 -13.81
CA LYS A 116 -9.00 -5.94 -14.44
C LYS A 116 -8.55 -6.34 -15.85
#